data_AF-A0A7C4N1S8-F1
#
_entry.id   AF-A0A7C4N1S8-F1
#
_cell.length_a   1.000
_cell.length_b   1.000
_cell.length_c   1.000
_cell.angle_alpha   90.00
_cell.angle_beta   90.00
_cell.angle_gamma   90.00
#
_symmetry.space_group_name_H-M   'P 1'
#
loop_
_entity.id
_entity.type
_entity.pdbx_description
1 polymer ?
#
loop_
_entity_poly.entity_id
_entity_poly.type
_entity_poly.pdbx_seq_one_letter_code
_entity_poly.pdbx_strand_id
1 'polypeptide(L)'
;MDFETTTCISLTHLDILTANALRFNMPLHSFIARMLVFAAKKEKGKAKPFKSIAYRKRDRENPWKRVHLYLEYREYEYLLDIKKLWKMSVALAIVFCIENVLDEFVTFLNNLFEEERKGNTDNYLKYEFNRSYIFEYDTKEGVHCCRFYWGLPVKYARFTP
;
A
#
# COMPACT_ATOMS: atom_id res chain seq x y z
N MET A 1 3.78 -2.56 17.58
CA MET A 1 2.94 -3.77 17.72
C MET A 1 2.51 -4.09 16.32
N ASP A 2 2.88 -5.27 15.86
CA ASP A 2 2.87 -5.62 14.45
C ASP A 2 1.74 -6.62 14.21
N PHE A 3 0.98 -6.42 13.13
CA PHE A 3 -0.07 -7.34 12.72
C PHE A 3 0.51 -8.35 11.74
N GLU A 4 0.34 -9.63 12.06
CA GLU A 4 0.62 -10.69 11.11
C GLU A 4 -0.66 -11.02 10.34
N THR A 5 -0.59 -10.97 9.01
CA THR A 5 -1.67 -11.44 8.14
C THR A 5 -1.13 -12.35 7.06
N THR A 6 -1.94 -13.30 6.60
CA THR A 6 -1.56 -14.21 5.53
C THR A 6 -2.29 -13.87 4.24
N THR A 7 -1.55 -13.85 3.15
CA THR A 7 -2.10 -13.81 1.80
C THR A 7 -1.54 -14.98 0.99
N CYS A 8 -2.00 -15.15 -0.24
CA CYS A 8 -1.27 -16.00 -1.18
C CYS A 8 -0.91 -15.18 -2.40
N ILE A 9 0.14 -15.56 -3.11
CA ILE A 9 0.65 -14.88 -4.30
C ILE A 9 1.02 -16.00 -5.29
N SER A 10 0.81 -15.79 -6.59
CA SER A 10 1.25 -16.78 -7.58
C SER A 10 2.77 -16.83 -7.66
N LEU A 11 3.35 -17.96 -8.08
CA LEU A 11 4.81 -18.14 -8.08
C LEU A 11 5.50 -17.07 -8.94
N THR A 12 5.02 -16.83 -10.16
CA THR A 12 5.60 -15.81 -11.06
C THR A 12 5.60 -14.41 -10.42
N HIS A 13 4.49 -14.02 -9.80
CA HIS A 13 4.39 -12.73 -9.13
C HIS A 13 5.28 -12.65 -7.89
N LEU A 14 5.43 -13.76 -7.16
CA LEU A 14 6.32 -13.84 -6.01
C LEU A 14 7.78 -13.68 -6.43
N ASP A 15 8.19 -14.26 -7.55
CA ASP A 15 9.56 -14.13 -8.07
C ASP A 15 9.85 -12.68 -8.47
N ILE A 16 8.92 -12.02 -9.17
CA ILE A 16 9.02 -10.60 -9.53
C ILE A 16 9.17 -9.73 -8.26
N LEU A 17 8.31 -9.93 -7.27
CA LEU A 17 8.35 -9.17 -6.03
C LEU A 17 9.64 -9.43 -5.25
N THR A 18 10.10 -10.68 -5.19
CA THR A 18 11.32 -11.06 -4.46
C THR A 18 12.56 -10.47 -5.11
N ALA A 19 12.66 -10.53 -6.45
CA ALA A 19 13.77 -9.93 -7.18
C ALA A 19 13.85 -8.41 -6.95
N ASN A 20 12.73 -7.70 -6.99
CA ASN A 20 12.70 -6.26 -6.72
C ASN A 20 12.97 -5.93 -5.25
N ALA A 21 12.41 -6.69 -4.30
CA ALA A 21 12.66 -6.49 -2.87
C ALA A 21 14.16 -6.65 -2.55
N LEU A 22 14.82 -7.68 -3.11
CA LEU A 22 16.26 -7.89 -2.99
C LEU A 22 17.07 -6.75 -3.62
N ARG A 23 16.68 -6.27 -4.81
CA ARG A 23 17.34 -5.14 -5.49
C ARG A 23 17.41 -3.89 -4.60
N PHE A 24 16.37 -3.63 -3.81
CA PHE A 24 16.30 -2.48 -2.90
C PHE A 24 16.70 -2.79 -1.46
N ASN A 25 17.28 -3.97 -1.21
CA ASN A 25 17.67 -4.45 0.12
C ASN A 25 16.54 -4.30 1.17
N MET A 26 15.31 -4.66 0.77
CA MET A 26 14.11 -4.52 1.59
C MET A 26 13.47 -5.89 1.85
N PRO A 27 12.92 -6.14 3.06
CA PRO A 27 12.11 -7.32 3.29
C PRO A 27 10.90 -7.37 2.35
N LEU A 28 10.58 -8.55 1.83
CA LEU A 28 9.48 -8.75 0.87
C LEU A 28 8.15 -8.18 1.38
N HIS A 29 7.82 -8.38 2.66
CA HIS A 29 6.58 -7.85 3.24
C HIS A 29 6.54 -6.32 3.21
N SER A 30 7.64 -5.65 3.55
CA SER A 30 7.74 -4.18 3.50
C SER A 30 7.65 -3.67 2.07
N PHE A 31 8.25 -4.38 1.10
CA PHE A 31 8.16 -4.02 -0.31
C PHE A 31 6.71 -4.07 -0.80
N ILE A 32 5.99 -5.15 -0.47
CA ILE A 32 4.57 -5.32 -0.81
C ILE A 32 3.72 -4.22 -0.15
N ALA A 33 3.90 -3.99 1.15
CA ALA A 33 3.12 -3.01 1.89
C ALA A 33 3.32 -1.59 1.34
N ARG A 34 4.59 -1.19 1.11
CA ARG A 34 4.92 0.13 0.54
C ARG A 34 4.41 0.28 -0.88
N MET A 35 4.47 -0.75 -1.72
CA MET A 35 3.89 -0.71 -3.06
C MET A 35 2.37 -0.46 -3.01
N LEU A 36 1.65 -1.13 -2.11
CA LEU A 36 0.21 -0.94 -1.92
C LEU A 36 -0.11 0.48 -1.43
N VAL A 37 0.64 0.99 -0.45
CA VAL A 37 0.48 2.36 0.05
C VAL A 37 0.79 3.40 -1.03
N PHE A 38 1.85 3.18 -1.82
CA PHE A 38 2.17 4.04 -2.97
C PHE A 38 1.01 4.07 -3.96
N ALA A 39 0.48 2.90 -4.32
CA ALA A 39 -0.64 2.77 -5.25
C ALA A 39 -1.91 3.48 -4.72
N ALA A 40 -2.17 3.37 -3.42
CA ALA A 40 -3.26 4.08 -2.74
C ALA A 40 -3.09 5.60 -2.82
N LYS A 41 -1.91 6.12 -2.46
CA LYS A 41 -1.59 7.55 -2.47
C LYS A 41 -1.55 8.17 -3.86
N LYS A 42 -1.17 7.40 -4.88
CA LYS A 42 -1.19 7.81 -6.29
C LYS A 42 -2.52 7.52 -6.99
N GLU A 43 -3.56 7.21 -6.22
CA GLU A 43 -4.94 6.99 -6.70
C GLU A 43 -5.04 5.96 -7.84
N LYS A 44 -4.18 4.94 -7.82
CA LYS A 44 -4.08 3.96 -8.92
C LYS A 44 -5.32 3.08 -9.02
N GLY A 45 -5.94 2.75 -7.89
CA GLY A 45 -7.21 2.04 -7.85
C GLY A 45 -8.40 2.98 -7.66
N LYS A 46 -9.50 2.68 -8.36
CA LYS A 46 -10.75 3.46 -8.26
C LYS A 46 -11.62 2.98 -7.11
N ALA A 47 -12.23 3.91 -6.39
CA ALA A 47 -13.27 3.61 -5.40
C ALA A 47 -14.54 3.06 -6.09
N LYS A 48 -15.08 1.97 -5.55
CA LYS A 48 -16.25 1.26 -6.11
C LYS A 48 -17.34 1.08 -5.04
N PRO A 49 -18.31 1.99 -4.96
CA PRO A 49 -19.42 1.84 -4.01
C PRO A 49 -20.32 0.66 -4.42
N PHE A 50 -20.98 0.05 -3.43
CA PHE A 50 -22.00 -1.02 -3.62
C PHE A 50 -21.56 -2.24 -4.46
N LYS A 51 -20.27 -2.56 -4.45
CA LYS A 51 -19.73 -3.80 -5.05
C LYS A 51 -19.23 -4.77 -3.98
N SER A 52 -19.32 -6.06 -4.29
CA SER A 52 -18.67 -7.14 -3.54
C SER A 52 -17.15 -7.10 -3.75
N ILE A 53 -16.41 -7.69 -2.82
CA ILE A 53 -14.96 -7.84 -2.95
C ILE A 53 -14.66 -8.84 -4.07
N ALA A 54 -13.87 -8.42 -5.04
CA ALA A 54 -13.34 -9.27 -6.09
C ALA A 54 -12.12 -10.05 -5.60
N TYR A 55 -12.04 -11.29 -6.08
CA TYR A 55 -10.92 -12.19 -5.84
C TYR A 55 -10.28 -12.55 -7.17
N ARG A 56 -9.00 -12.91 -7.14
CA ARG A 56 -8.30 -13.41 -8.32
C ARG A 56 -8.91 -14.71 -8.82
N LYS A 57 -8.82 -14.92 -10.14
CA LYS A 57 -9.18 -16.20 -10.77
C LYS A 57 -8.13 -17.24 -10.42
N ARG A 58 -8.56 -18.49 -10.19
CA ARG A 58 -7.65 -19.62 -9.99
C ARG A 58 -6.91 -19.90 -11.30
N ASP A 59 -5.61 -20.12 -11.18
CA ASP A 59 -4.75 -20.51 -12.27
C ASP A 59 -4.08 -21.83 -11.88
N ARG A 60 -4.23 -22.86 -12.74
CA ARG A 60 -3.65 -24.19 -12.51
C ARG A 60 -2.17 -24.23 -12.90
N GLU A 61 -1.78 -23.45 -13.90
CA GLU A 61 -0.40 -23.40 -14.39
C GLU A 61 0.48 -22.53 -13.50
N ASN A 62 -0.12 -21.54 -12.83
CA ASN A 62 0.57 -20.67 -11.87
C ASN A 62 -0.04 -20.78 -10.46
N PRO A 63 0.28 -21.84 -9.70
CA PRO A 63 -0.30 -22.08 -8.38
C PRO A 63 0.08 -20.97 -7.39
N TRP A 64 -0.71 -20.84 -6.34
CA TRP A 64 -0.48 -19.83 -5.30
C TRP A 64 0.34 -20.39 -4.15
N LYS A 65 1.33 -19.61 -3.71
CA LYS A 65 2.08 -19.85 -2.47
C LYS A 65 1.56 -18.92 -1.37
N ARG A 66 1.42 -19.45 -0.16
CA ARG A 66 1.09 -18.65 1.03
C ARG A 66 2.29 -17.78 1.42
N VAL A 67 2.02 -16.51 1.74
CA VAL A 67 3.01 -15.54 2.19
C VAL A 67 2.47 -14.85 3.45
N HIS A 68 3.32 -14.75 4.46
CA HIS A 68 3.04 -14.02 5.70
C HIS A 68 3.50 -12.57 5.52
N LEU A 69 2.60 -11.64 5.76
CA LEU A 69 2.86 -10.20 5.77
C LEU A 69 2.89 -9.74 7.22
N TYR A 70 4.02 -9.17 7.62
CA TYR A 70 4.18 -8.46 8.88
C TYR A 70 3.96 -6.98 8.59
N LEU A 71 2.94 -6.39 9.20
CA LEU A 71 2.48 -5.04 8.91
C LEU A 71 2.49 -4.19 10.18
N GLU A 72 2.93 -2.94 10.05
CA GLU A 72 2.67 -1.94 11.07
C GLU A 72 1.15 -1.65 11.17
N TYR A 73 0.66 -1.19 12.33
CA TYR A 73 -0.75 -0.83 12.54
C TYR A 73 -1.32 0.03 11.40
N ARG A 74 -0.53 1.01 10.96
CA ARG A 74 -0.93 1.95 9.91
C ARG A 74 -1.01 1.28 8.54
N GLU A 75 -0.04 0.43 8.21
CA GLU A 75 -0.04 -0.33 6.96
C GLU A 75 -1.25 -1.27 6.90
N TYR A 76 -1.60 -1.90 8.03
CA TYR A 76 -2.79 -2.73 8.13
C TYR A 76 -4.08 -1.94 7.85
N GLU A 77 -4.24 -0.76 8.42
CA GLU A 77 -5.37 0.14 8.14
C GLU A 77 -5.44 0.53 6.65
N TYR A 78 -4.31 0.87 6.02
CA TYR A 78 -4.25 1.12 4.57
C TYR A 78 -4.76 -0.08 3.76
N LEU A 79 -4.38 -1.30 4.13
CA LEU A 79 -4.85 -2.51 3.46
C LEU A 79 -6.36 -2.72 3.62
N LEU A 80 -6.93 -2.41 4.79
CA LEU A 80 -8.37 -2.46 5.03
C LEU A 80 -9.10 -1.43 4.15
N ASP A 81 -8.58 -0.21 4.04
CA ASP A 81 -9.19 0.82 3.22
C ASP A 81 -9.09 0.50 1.73
N ILE A 82 -7.93 0.01 1.26
CA ILE A 82 -7.75 -0.47 -0.12
C ILE A 82 -8.80 -1.54 -0.43
N LYS A 83 -8.99 -2.51 0.49
CA LYS A 83 -10.02 -3.55 0.34
C LYS A 83 -11.43 -2.96 0.29
N LYS A 84 -11.73 -1.98 1.13
CA LYS A 84 -13.03 -1.30 1.20
C LYS A 84 -13.33 -0.46 -0.03
N LEU A 85 -12.36 0.32 -0.50
CA LEU A 85 -12.49 1.28 -1.59
C LEU A 85 -12.38 0.60 -2.95
N TRP A 86 -11.32 -0.17 -3.19
CA TRP A 86 -11.07 -0.78 -4.51
C TRP A 86 -11.90 -2.04 -4.74
N LYS A 87 -12.51 -2.58 -3.66
CA LYS A 87 -13.30 -3.81 -3.66
C LYS A 87 -12.49 -4.98 -4.21
N MET A 88 -11.26 -5.11 -3.75
CA MET A 88 -10.34 -6.18 -4.09
C MET A 88 -9.84 -6.86 -2.82
N SER A 89 -9.67 -8.18 -2.85
CA SER A 89 -8.86 -8.85 -1.83
C SER A 89 -7.42 -8.34 -1.85
N VAL A 90 -6.70 -8.39 -0.73
CA VAL A 90 -5.27 -7.99 -0.66
C VAL A 90 -4.45 -8.71 -1.74
N ALA A 91 -4.67 -10.01 -1.87
CA ALA A 91 -4.13 -10.87 -2.91
C ALA A 91 -4.34 -10.31 -4.34
N LEU A 92 -5.54 -9.83 -4.65
CA LEU A 92 -5.85 -9.26 -5.97
C LEU A 92 -5.26 -7.86 -6.13
N ALA A 93 -5.25 -7.05 -5.06
CA ALA A 93 -4.64 -5.73 -5.07
C ALA A 93 -3.13 -5.80 -5.32
N ILE A 94 -2.44 -6.83 -4.80
CA ILE A 94 -1.02 -7.08 -5.08
C ILE A 94 -0.82 -7.35 -6.58
N VAL A 95 -1.61 -8.24 -7.18
CA VAL A 95 -1.53 -8.53 -8.63
C VAL A 95 -1.77 -7.27 -9.45
N PHE A 96 -2.82 -6.52 -9.12
CA PHE A 96 -3.12 -5.24 -9.76
C PHE A 96 -1.92 -4.27 -9.68
N CYS A 97 -1.26 -4.17 -8.53
CA CYS A 97 -0.10 -3.30 -8.38
C CYS A 97 1.13 -3.80 -9.16
N ILE A 98 1.35 -5.12 -9.23
CA ILE A 98 2.43 -5.66 -10.06
C ILE A 98 2.23 -5.28 -11.53
N GLU A 99 1.00 -5.45 -12.03
CA GLU A 99 0.66 -5.22 -13.44
C GLU A 99 0.60 -3.74 -13.83
N ASN A 100 0.24 -2.85 -12.90
CA ASN A 100 -0.11 -1.45 -13.24
C ASN A 100 0.71 -0.39 -12.49
N VAL A 101 1.49 -0.77 -11.47
CA VAL A 101 2.11 0.19 -10.54
C VAL A 101 3.59 -0.08 -10.31
N LEU A 102 4.06 -1.32 -10.50
CA LEU A 102 5.42 -1.73 -10.14
C LEU A 102 6.50 -0.85 -10.76
N ASP A 103 6.44 -0.56 -12.06
CA ASP A 103 7.45 0.22 -12.75
C ASP A 103 7.56 1.66 -12.22
N GLU A 104 6.40 2.30 -11.98
CA GLU A 104 6.35 3.63 -11.38
C GLU A 104 6.88 3.61 -9.94
N PHE A 105 6.53 2.59 -9.17
CA PHE A 105 7.00 2.43 -7.80
C PHE A 105 8.52 2.19 -7.73
N VAL A 106 9.06 1.36 -8.61
CA VAL A 106 10.50 1.10 -8.75
C VAL A 106 11.24 2.39 -9.14
N THR A 107 10.69 3.17 -10.07
CA THR A 107 11.24 4.46 -10.47
C THR A 107 11.27 5.43 -9.29
N PHE A 108 10.16 5.51 -8.54
CA PHE A 108 10.07 6.31 -7.34
C PHE A 108 11.12 5.91 -6.29
N LEU A 109 11.32 4.62 -6.03
CA LEU A 109 12.34 4.14 -5.10
C LEU A 109 13.75 4.51 -5.57
N ASN A 110 14.08 4.31 -6.85
CA ASN A 110 15.40 4.67 -7.39
C ASN A 110 15.68 6.16 -7.19
N ASN A 111 14.74 7.04 -7.56
CA ASN A 111 14.90 8.49 -7.39
C ASN A 111 15.19 8.85 -5.93
N LEU A 112 14.49 8.18 -5.00
CA LEU A 112 14.64 8.45 -3.59
C LEU A 112 16.00 8.00 -3.04
N PHE A 113 16.49 6.82 -3.43
CA PHE A 113 17.83 6.37 -3.07
C PHE A 113 18.93 7.25 -3.68
N GLU A 114 18.73 7.78 -4.88
CA GLU A 114 19.66 8.73 -5.49
C GLU A 114 19.71 10.06 -4.73
N GLU A 115 18.57 10.58 -4.26
CA GLU A 115 18.53 11.77 -3.39
C GLU A 115 19.23 11.52 -2.04
N GLU A 116 19.03 10.35 -1.44
CA GLU A 116 19.73 9.95 -0.20
C GLU A 116 21.25 9.91 -0.41
N ARG A 117 21.72 9.35 -1.54
CA ARG A 117 23.15 9.32 -1.91
C ARG A 117 23.75 10.71 -2.12
N LYS A 118 22.96 11.67 -2.61
CA LYS A 118 23.38 13.08 -2.73
C LYS A 118 23.44 13.81 -1.38
N GLY A 119 23.14 13.14 -0.27
CA GLY A 119 23.14 13.72 1.07
C GLY A 119 21.86 14.48 1.41
N ASN A 120 20.81 14.37 0.58
CA ASN A 120 19.49 14.90 0.89
C ASN A 120 18.76 13.89 1.79
N THR A 121 19.17 13.82 3.06
CA THR A 121 18.66 12.85 4.06
C THR A 121 17.38 13.32 4.73
N ASP A 122 16.54 14.07 4.02
CA ASP A 122 15.22 14.35 4.56
C ASP A 122 14.42 13.02 4.53
N ASN A 123 13.82 12.66 5.66
CA ASN A 123 13.25 11.34 5.93
C ASN A 123 11.92 11.11 5.16
N TYR A 124 11.83 11.59 3.92
CA TYR A 124 10.66 11.57 3.05
C TYR A 124 10.08 10.17 2.88
N LEU A 125 10.90 9.11 2.76
CA LEU A 125 10.41 7.71 2.71
C LEU A 125 9.55 7.39 3.95
N LYS A 126 10.06 7.69 5.14
CA LYS A 126 9.35 7.44 6.40
C LYS A 126 8.14 8.36 6.54
N TYR A 127 8.21 9.58 6.01
CA TYR A 127 7.10 10.53 6.05
C TYR A 127 5.96 10.13 5.08
N GLU A 128 6.31 9.81 3.84
CA GLU A 128 5.39 9.38 2.78
C GLU A 128 4.76 8.02 3.10
N PHE A 129 5.47 7.04 3.64
CA PHE A 129 4.86 5.74 3.89
C PHE A 129 4.28 5.60 5.31
N ASN A 130 4.90 6.19 6.34
CA ASN A 130 4.60 5.78 7.72
C ASN A 130 3.83 6.81 8.57
N ARG A 131 3.73 8.11 8.19
CA ARG A 131 3.32 9.13 9.18
C ARG A 131 1.90 9.69 9.13
N SER A 132 1.08 9.31 8.17
CA SER A 132 -0.15 10.09 7.92
C SER A 132 -1.37 9.24 7.65
N TYR A 133 -1.81 8.48 8.65
CA TYR A 133 -3.15 7.87 8.62
C TYR A 133 -3.99 8.51 9.73
N ILE A 134 -5.09 9.15 9.35
CA ILE A 134 -6.05 9.74 10.27
C ILE A 134 -7.44 9.20 9.92
N PHE A 135 -8.21 8.85 10.93
CA PHE A 135 -9.58 8.40 10.82
C PHE A 135 -10.48 9.34 11.64
N GLU A 136 -11.49 9.91 11.01
CA GLU A 136 -12.51 10.72 11.67
C GLU A 136 -13.88 10.06 11.51
N TYR A 137 -14.63 9.99 12.60
CA TYR A 137 -16.04 9.64 12.61
C TYR A 137 -16.87 10.90 12.80
N ASP A 138 -17.89 11.07 11.98
CA ASP A 138 -18.71 12.28 11.97
C ASP A 138 -20.20 11.91 11.84
N THR A 139 -21.06 12.75 12.41
CA THR A 139 -22.52 12.65 12.34
C THR A 139 -23.17 13.96 11.89
N LYS A 140 -22.37 14.96 11.45
CA LYS A 140 -22.83 16.31 11.11
C LYS A 140 -23.87 16.37 9.99
N GLU A 141 -23.93 15.36 9.13
CA GLU A 141 -24.91 15.29 8.04
C GLU A 141 -26.20 14.57 8.44
N GLY A 142 -26.45 14.40 9.75
CA GLY A 142 -27.60 13.63 10.26
C GLY A 142 -27.49 12.12 10.02
N VAL A 143 -26.37 11.67 9.44
CA VAL A 143 -26.03 10.27 9.18
C VAL A 143 -24.61 9.98 9.66
N HIS A 144 -24.37 8.74 10.05
CA HIS A 144 -23.04 8.29 10.45
C HIS A 144 -22.11 8.19 9.23
N CYS A 145 -20.96 8.89 9.26
CA CYS A 145 -19.96 8.84 8.22
C CYS A 145 -18.53 8.71 8.77
N CYS A 146 -17.64 8.18 7.92
CA CYS A 146 -16.23 8.02 8.22
C CYS A 146 -15.40 8.75 7.16
N ARG A 147 -14.40 9.53 7.60
CA ARG A 147 -13.38 10.13 6.74
C ARG A 147 -12.03 9.48 7.00
N PHE A 148 -11.42 8.97 5.93
CA PHE A 148 -10.11 8.34 5.94
C PHE A 148 -9.12 9.29 5.29
N TYR A 149 -8.02 9.59 5.98
CA TYR A 149 -6.96 10.46 5.47
C TYR A 149 -5.70 9.63 5.28
N TRP A 150 -5.28 9.47 4.03
CA TRP A 150 -4.03 8.83 3.63
C TRP A 150 -2.90 9.88 3.47
N GLY A 151 -2.84 10.81 4.41
CA GLY A 151 -2.03 12.02 4.35
C GLY A 151 -2.18 12.82 5.64
N LEU A 152 -1.33 13.84 5.82
CA LEU A 152 -1.54 14.83 6.88
C LEU A 152 -2.37 15.95 6.24
N PRO A 153 -3.64 16.13 6.62
CA PRO A 153 -4.44 17.25 6.14
C PRO A 153 -3.73 18.56 6.44
N VAL A 154 -3.74 19.49 5.48
CA VAL A 154 -3.16 20.83 5.63
C VAL A 154 -3.71 21.54 6.88
N LYS A 155 -5.00 21.34 7.21
CA LYS A 155 -5.62 21.85 8.44
C LYS A 155 -4.91 21.44 9.74
N TYR A 156 -4.16 20.35 9.72
CA TYR A 156 -3.44 19.80 10.88
C TYR A 156 -1.92 19.94 10.76
N ALA A 157 -1.42 20.31 9.57
CA ALA A 157 -0.02 20.67 9.40
C ALA A 157 0.21 22.03 10.08
N ARG A 158 0.96 22.03 11.18
CA ARG A 158 1.45 23.28 11.78
C ARG A 158 2.48 23.88 10.83
N PHE A 159 2.04 24.76 9.94
CA PHE A 159 2.94 25.68 9.26
C PHE A 159 3.28 26.77 10.27
N THR A 160 4.51 26.76 10.79
CA THR A 160 5.10 27.99 11.33
C THR A 160 5.39 28.87 10.10
N PRO A 161 4.85 30.10 10.02
CA PRO A 161 5.19 31.03 8.95
C PRO A 161 6.69 31.37 8.94
#